data_AF-A0A194XR74-F1
#
_entry.id   AF-A0A194XR74-F1
#
_cell.length_a   1.000
_cell.length_b   1.000
_cell.length_c   1.000
_cell.angle_alpha   90.00
_cell.angle_beta   90.00
_cell.angle_gamma   90.00
#
_symmetry.space_group_name_H-M   'P 1'
#
loop_
_entity.id
_entity.type
_entity.pdbx_description
1 polymer ?
#
loop_
_entity_poly.entity_id
_entity_poly.type
_entity_poly.pdbx_seq_one_letter_code
_entity_poly.pdbx_strand_id
1 'polypeptide(L)'
;MADTILRRGANASVLAQAIINTVIDLALPIVTAYKDVVGSLELDILTKPDIKHTSELYITTTEIEMIRSSVSPILNIVKSLRDKKNDKVDTPPSTSPGGAPHVRDDDDNSESKVKISAVALTYLRDAEDHIILITESLDSMRKSCTNMIDLIFNTISAYQNESIKQLTFVTIVFLPLGFLTAYFTVPFTDFADEKHSQKFYWGITIPVVVVVVLFLARNILTWYYRRMVQRRFLVRSRKANARSE
;
A
#
# COMPACT_ATOMS: atom_id res chain seq x y z
N MET A 1 21.44 -19.82 43.77
CA MET A 1 21.98 -20.59 42.64
C MET A 1 20.81 -21.26 41.93
N ALA A 2 20.34 -20.65 40.84
CA ALA A 2 19.31 -21.26 40.02
C ALA A 2 19.98 -22.36 39.20
N ASP A 3 19.68 -23.61 39.53
CA ASP A 3 19.99 -24.75 38.67
C ASP A 3 19.14 -24.62 37.41
N THR A 4 19.67 -23.89 36.42
CA THR A 4 19.02 -23.69 35.14
C THR A 4 18.87 -25.06 34.46
N ILE A 5 17.65 -25.38 34.03
CA ILE A 5 17.27 -26.60 33.30
C ILE A 5 18.25 -26.99 32.17
N LEU A 6 18.97 -26.01 31.60
CA LEU A 6 20.05 -26.18 30.62
C LEU A 6 21.22 -27.02 31.14
N ARG A 7 21.55 -26.97 32.44
CA ARG A 7 22.68 -27.69 33.03
C ARG A 7 22.35 -29.15 33.38
N ARG A 8 21.06 -29.48 33.55
CA ARG A 8 20.59 -30.80 34.00
C ARG A 8 20.16 -31.72 32.85
N GLY A 9 19.92 -31.17 31.65
CA GLY A 9 19.56 -31.93 30.46
C GLY A 9 20.53 -31.66 29.32
N ALA A 10 21.63 -32.42 29.24
CA ALA A 10 22.59 -32.42 28.13
C ALA A 10 21.98 -33.08 26.88
N ASN A 11 20.90 -32.50 26.35
CA ASN A 11 20.22 -32.97 25.15
C ASN A 11 20.42 -31.93 24.04
N ALA A 12 21.00 -32.34 22.91
CA ALA A 12 21.23 -31.47 21.75
C ALA A 12 19.97 -30.71 21.28
N SER A 13 18.78 -31.26 21.54
CA SER A 13 17.50 -30.60 21.22
C SER A 13 17.23 -29.33 22.04
N VAL A 14 17.70 -29.26 23.29
CA VAL A 14 17.52 -28.09 24.17
C VAL A 14 18.45 -26.96 23.73
N LEU A 15 19.65 -27.30 23.24
CA LEU A 15 20.58 -26.33 22.67
C LEU A 15 20.06 -25.74 21.35
N ALA A 16 19.58 -26.59 20.45
CA ALA A 16 18.99 -26.14 19.18
C ALA A 16 17.79 -25.21 19.42
N GLN A 17 16.93 -25.53 20.39
CA GLN A 17 15.83 -24.68 20.81
C GLN A 17 16.30 -23.31 21.33
N ALA A 18 17.32 -23.29 22.20
CA ALA A 18 17.85 -22.04 22.75
C ALA A 18 18.44 -21.13 21.66
N ILE A 19 19.09 -21.72 20.65
CA ILE A 19 19.61 -20.98 19.49
C ILE A 19 18.46 -20.39 18.68
N ILE A 20 17.41 -21.17 18.37
CA ILE A 20 16.24 -20.68 17.63
C ILE A 20 15.56 -19.53 18.38
N ASN A 21 15.35 -19.67 19.69
CA ASN A 21 14.75 -18.61 20.50
C ASN A 21 15.60 -17.33 20.46
N THR A 22 16.92 -17.45 20.62
CA THR A 22 17.84 -16.30 20.58
C THR A 22 17.80 -15.59 19.23
N VAL A 23 17.67 -16.34 18.12
CA VAL A 23 17.55 -15.75 16.78
C VAL A 23 16.22 -14.99 16.62
N ILE A 24 15.13 -15.54 17.14
CA ILE A 24 13.80 -14.90 17.12
C ILE A 24 13.80 -13.64 17.99
N ASP A 25 14.37 -13.71 19.19
CA ASP A 25 14.49 -12.58 20.11
C ASP A 25 15.29 -11.42 19.47
N LEU A 26 16.28 -11.74 18.64
CA LEU A 26 17.04 -10.75 17.88
C LEU A 26 16.25 -10.12 16.73
N ALA A 27 15.25 -10.81 16.18
CA ALA A 27 14.41 -10.30 15.10
C ALA A 27 13.35 -9.29 15.59
N LEU A 28 12.84 -9.42 16.81
CA LEU A 28 11.86 -8.50 17.40
C LEU A 28 12.28 -7.01 17.42
N PRO A 29 13.49 -6.63 17.89
CA PRO A 29 13.92 -5.24 17.86
C PRO A 29 14.11 -4.73 16.43
N ILE A 30 14.51 -5.58 15.48
CA ILE A 30 14.65 -5.22 14.07
C ILE A 30 13.28 -4.86 13.49
N VAL A 31 12.27 -5.71 13.70
CA VAL A 31 10.89 -5.45 13.24
C VAL A 31 10.36 -4.15 13.84
N THR A 32 10.63 -3.90 15.12
CA THR A 32 10.21 -2.66 15.80
C THR A 32 10.87 -1.44 15.19
N ALA A 33 12.18 -1.47 14.92
CA ALA A 33 12.89 -0.39 14.26
C ALA A 33 12.34 -0.09 12.85
N TYR A 34 12.08 -1.14 12.05
CA TYR A 34 11.46 -0.97 10.72
C TYR A 34 10.05 -0.40 10.81
N LYS A 35 9.28 -0.79 11.83
CA LYS A 35 7.94 -0.23 12.06
C LYS A 35 8.00 1.26 12.35
N ASP A 36 8.96 1.70 13.15
CA ASP A 36 9.17 3.11 13.46
C ASP A 36 9.60 3.90 12.21
N VAL A 37 10.49 3.34 11.38
CA VAL A 37 10.89 3.94 10.09
C VAL A 37 9.71 4.05 9.13
N VAL A 38 8.92 2.98 8.96
CA VAL A 38 7.71 3.02 8.12
C VAL A 38 6.71 4.05 8.65
N GLY A 39 6.56 4.14 9.98
CA GLY A 39 5.69 5.13 10.62
C GLY A 39 6.15 6.57 10.42
N SER A 40 7.47 6.84 10.45
CA SER A 40 7.99 8.18 10.17
C SER A 40 7.79 8.55 8.70
N LEU A 41 8.05 7.62 7.77
CA LEU A 41 7.79 7.83 6.34
C LEU A 41 6.30 8.09 6.08
N GLU A 42 5.40 7.35 6.74
CA GLU A 42 3.96 7.55 6.61
C GLU A 42 3.55 8.99 6.97
N LEU A 43 4.05 9.49 8.09
CA LEU A 43 3.76 10.85 8.54
C LEU A 43 4.28 11.91 7.55
N ASP A 44 5.49 11.72 7.04
CA ASP A 44 6.11 12.65 6.09
C ASP A 44 5.32 12.70 4.78
N ILE A 45 4.93 11.53 4.25
CA ILE A 45 4.17 11.39 3.01
C ILE A 45 2.78 12.01 3.14
N LEU A 46 2.09 11.79 4.26
CA LEU A 46 0.77 12.37 4.53
C LEU A 46 0.85 13.90 4.68
N THR A 47 1.97 14.44 5.15
CA THR A 47 2.17 15.88 5.31
C THR A 47 2.52 16.54 3.98
N LYS A 48 3.42 15.94 3.20
CA LYS A 48 3.82 16.44 1.88
C LYS A 48 4.26 15.30 0.96
N PRO A 49 3.41 14.84 0.04
CA PRO A 49 3.79 13.77 -0.87
C PRO A 49 4.82 14.28 -1.88
N ASP A 50 5.97 13.60 -1.95
CA ASP A 50 7.04 13.84 -2.91
C ASP A 50 7.45 12.50 -3.55
N ILE A 51 7.86 12.54 -4.82
CA ILE A 51 8.26 11.35 -5.58
C ILE A 51 9.58 10.76 -5.07
N LYS A 52 10.37 11.55 -4.33
CA LYS A 52 11.60 11.08 -3.68
C LYS A 52 11.33 10.03 -2.61
N HIS A 53 10.26 10.19 -1.85
CA HIS A 53 9.85 9.23 -0.83
C HIS A 53 9.47 7.87 -1.44
N THR A 54 9.07 7.81 -2.71
CA THR A 54 8.81 6.55 -3.41
C THR A 54 10.05 5.67 -3.48
N SER A 55 11.25 6.24 -3.68
CA SER A 55 12.49 5.47 -3.68
C SER A 55 12.83 4.93 -2.30
N GLU A 56 12.67 5.74 -1.26
CA GLU A 56 12.90 5.32 0.14
C GLU A 56 11.93 4.19 0.53
N LEU A 57 10.64 4.34 0.24
CA LEU A 57 9.62 3.31 0.41
C LEU A 57 9.96 2.01 -0.31
N TYR A 58 10.48 2.09 -1.53
CA TYR A 58 10.85 0.91 -2.31
C TYR A 58 12.04 0.19 -1.68
N ILE A 59 13.05 0.94 -1.24
CA ILE A 59 14.21 0.39 -0.52
C ILE A 59 13.74 -0.31 0.75
N THR A 60 12.97 0.37 1.60
CA THR A 60 12.42 -0.23 2.83
C THR A 60 11.57 -1.47 2.54
N THR A 61 10.78 -1.45 1.48
CA THR A 61 9.99 -2.63 1.06
C THR A 61 10.89 -3.79 0.66
N THR A 62 11.97 -3.55 -0.10
CA THR A 62 12.92 -4.59 -0.48
C THR A 62 13.68 -5.15 0.73
N GLU A 63 14.05 -4.30 1.69
CA GLU A 63 14.71 -4.71 2.93
C GLU A 63 13.79 -5.57 3.82
N ILE A 64 12.52 -5.16 3.97
CA ILE A 64 11.49 -5.96 4.67
C ILE A 64 11.35 -7.34 4.01
N GLU A 65 11.36 -7.40 2.68
CA GLU A 65 11.26 -8.67 1.95
C GLU A 65 12.50 -9.54 2.13
N MET A 66 13.69 -8.95 2.23
CA MET A 66 14.93 -9.69 2.56
C MET A 66 14.82 -10.31 3.96
N ILE A 67 14.34 -9.55 4.96
CA ILE A 67 14.12 -10.08 6.31
C ILE A 67 13.13 -11.24 6.27
N ARG A 68 11.99 -11.07 5.60
CA ARG A 68 10.98 -12.13 5.45
C ARG A 68 11.55 -13.39 4.78
N SER A 69 12.31 -13.21 3.70
CA SER A 69 12.96 -14.30 2.97
C SER A 69 13.97 -15.06 3.84
N SER A 70 14.64 -14.37 4.77
CA SER A 70 15.54 -15.01 5.75
C SER A 70 14.80 -15.78 6.86
N VAL A 71 13.59 -15.35 7.23
CA VAL A 71 12.77 -15.93 8.31
C VAL A 71 11.98 -17.17 7.85
N SER A 72 11.53 -17.20 6.58
CA SER A 72 10.74 -18.32 6.02
C SER A 72 11.42 -19.70 6.12
N PRO A 73 12.72 -19.86 5.82
CA PRO A 73 13.43 -21.12 6.01
C PRO A 73 13.48 -21.57 7.48
N ILE A 74 13.61 -20.64 8.41
CA ILE A 74 13.63 -20.92 9.86
C ILE A 74 12.28 -21.50 10.28
N LEU A 75 11.18 -20.93 9.79
CA LEU A 75 9.82 -21.46 10.03
C LEU A 75 9.67 -22.90 9.50
N ASN A 76 10.18 -23.18 8.31
CA ASN A 76 10.09 -24.51 7.71
C ASN A 76 10.89 -25.56 8.50
N ILE A 77 12.06 -25.17 9.03
CA ILE A 77 12.87 -26.04 9.90
C ILE A 77 12.12 -26.29 11.22
N VAL A 78 11.58 -25.25 11.84
CA VAL A 78 10.78 -25.35 13.09
C VAL A 78 9.57 -26.27 12.89
N LYS A 79 8.82 -26.08 11.80
CA LYS A 79 7.66 -26.92 11.44
C LYS A 79 8.08 -28.36 11.14
N SER A 80 9.16 -28.60 10.40
CA SER A 80 9.63 -29.96 10.10
C SER A 80 10.12 -30.70 11.35
N LEU A 81 10.80 -30.00 12.27
CA LEU A 81 11.21 -30.57 13.55
C LEU A 81 10.01 -30.90 14.46
N ARG A 82 8.93 -30.13 14.36
CA ARG A 82 7.68 -30.40 15.06
C ARG A 82 6.92 -31.59 14.45
N ASP A 83 6.71 -31.59 13.14
CA ASP A 83 5.87 -32.58 12.45
C ASP A 83 6.50 -33.99 12.46
N LYS A 84 7.82 -34.11 12.32
CA LYS A 84 8.55 -35.40 12.43
C LYS A 84 8.38 -36.11 13.78
N LYS A 85 7.84 -35.44 14.81
CA LYS A 85 7.54 -36.03 16.12
C LYS A 85 6.08 -36.46 16.27
N ASN A 86 5.11 -35.76 15.66
CA ASN A 86 3.71 -36.17 15.73
C ASN A 86 3.49 -37.52 15.03
N ASP A 87 4.22 -37.78 13.95
CA ASP A 87 4.16 -39.05 13.20
C ASP A 87 4.62 -40.29 14.02
N LYS A 88 5.21 -40.08 15.21
CA LYS A 88 5.63 -41.15 16.13
C LYS A 88 4.70 -41.34 17.33
N VAL A 89 3.66 -40.54 17.49
CA VAL A 89 2.71 -40.63 18.63
C VAL A 89 1.41 -41.32 18.22
N ASP A 90 1.04 -41.30 16.94
CA ASP A 90 -0.23 -41.83 16.43
C ASP A 90 -0.11 -43.18 15.71
N THR A 91 0.56 -44.18 16.31
CA THR A 91 0.32 -45.58 15.91
C THR A 91 -0.78 -46.14 16.82
N PRO A 92 -2.01 -46.38 16.33
CA PRO A 92 -3.03 -47.04 17.14
C PRO A 92 -2.55 -48.46 17.47
N PRO A 93 -2.87 -49.01 18.66
CA PRO A 93 -2.60 -50.41 18.92
C PRO A 93 -3.43 -51.25 17.95
N SER A 94 -2.80 -51.82 16.93
CA SER A 94 -3.41 -52.84 16.09
C SER A 94 -3.68 -54.07 16.95
N THR A 95 -4.86 -54.12 17.55
CA THR A 95 -5.37 -55.32 18.20
C THR A 95 -5.96 -56.21 17.12
N SER A 96 -5.14 -57.08 16.54
CA SER A 96 -5.60 -58.25 15.78
C SER A 96 -5.10 -59.52 16.47
N PRO A 97 -5.99 -60.36 17.04
CA PRO A 97 -5.60 -61.63 17.63
C PRO A 97 -5.51 -62.70 16.54
N GLY A 98 -4.29 -63.17 16.26
CA GLY A 98 -4.08 -64.46 15.61
C GLY A 98 -3.03 -64.46 14.50
N GLY A 99 -2.04 -65.35 14.65
CA GLY A 99 -1.35 -65.97 13.50
C GLY A 99 0.16 -65.76 13.41
N ALA A 100 0.89 -66.73 13.98
CA ALA A 100 2.23 -67.21 13.61
C ALA A 100 3.48 -66.32 13.82
N PRO A 101 4.60 -66.92 14.26
CA PRO A 101 5.87 -66.23 14.44
C PRO A 101 6.64 -66.14 13.11
N HIS A 102 6.71 -64.96 12.51
CA HIS A 102 7.71 -64.65 11.49
C HIS A 102 8.94 -64.05 12.17
N VAL A 103 10.01 -64.85 12.22
CA VAL A 103 11.39 -64.38 12.39
C VAL A 103 11.73 -63.56 11.14
N ARG A 104 11.91 -62.25 11.30
CA ARG A 104 12.61 -61.39 10.35
C ARG A 104 13.66 -60.63 11.16
N ASP A 105 14.90 -60.93 10.82
CA ASP A 105 16.08 -60.15 11.18
C ASP A 105 15.92 -58.74 10.58
N ASP A 106 15.37 -57.81 11.36
CA ASP A 106 15.42 -56.39 11.04
C ASP A 106 16.54 -55.77 11.87
N ASP A 107 17.71 -55.73 11.23
CA ASP A 107 18.78 -54.75 11.32
C ASP A 107 18.56 -53.68 12.41
N ASP A 108 19.19 -53.91 13.56
CA ASP A 108 19.32 -52.97 14.68
C ASP A 108 20.27 -51.82 14.30
N ASN A 109 19.89 -51.05 13.29
CA ASN A 109 20.41 -49.71 13.09
C ASN A 109 19.41 -48.69 13.65
N SER A 110 19.12 -48.81 14.95
CA SER A 110 18.44 -47.76 15.71
C SER A 110 19.43 -46.62 16.06
N GLU A 111 20.19 -46.14 15.08
CA GLU A 111 20.95 -44.90 15.22
C GLU A 111 19.96 -43.74 15.39
N SER A 112 20.06 -43.10 16.56
CA SER A 112 19.39 -41.85 16.95
C SER A 112 17.90 -41.95 17.32
N LYS A 113 17.59 -42.73 18.35
CA LYS A 113 16.36 -42.58 19.15
C LYS A 113 16.41 -41.25 19.94
N VAL A 114 16.31 -40.11 19.24
CA VAL A 114 16.30 -38.77 19.84
C VAL A 114 15.01 -38.60 20.67
N LYS A 115 15.08 -38.91 21.96
CA LYS A 115 14.00 -38.68 22.93
C LYS A 115 13.91 -37.18 23.22
N ILE A 116 13.15 -36.45 22.41
CA ILE A 116 12.88 -35.03 22.63
C ILE A 116 11.81 -34.87 23.72
N SER A 117 12.22 -34.32 24.87
CA SER A 117 11.37 -34.03 26.04
C SER A 117 10.11 -33.24 25.69
N ALA A 118 8.98 -33.52 26.34
CA ALA A 118 7.70 -32.81 26.17
C ALA A 118 7.85 -31.29 26.38
N VAL A 119 8.77 -30.89 27.27
CA VAL A 119 9.09 -29.49 27.57
C VAL A 119 9.64 -28.74 26.34
N ALA A 120 10.49 -29.38 25.52
CA ALA A 120 11.05 -28.75 24.32
C ALA A 120 9.98 -28.47 23.25
N LEU A 121 8.84 -29.16 23.31
CA LEU A 121 7.75 -29.01 22.34
C LEU A 121 6.88 -27.79 22.63
N THR A 122 6.63 -27.52 23.91
CA THR A 122 5.93 -26.31 24.35
C THR A 122 6.72 -25.06 23.94
N TYR A 123 8.04 -25.07 24.10
CA TYR A 123 8.88 -23.95 23.68
C TYR A 123 9.02 -23.81 22.15
N LEU A 124 9.03 -24.91 21.40
CA LEU A 124 9.07 -24.84 19.94
C LEU A 124 7.80 -24.23 19.35
N ARG A 125 6.65 -24.48 20.00
CA ARG A 125 5.37 -23.86 19.64
C ARG A 125 5.39 -22.34 19.88
N ASP A 126 5.95 -21.90 20.99
CA ASP A 126 6.12 -20.47 21.30
C ASP A 126 7.01 -19.76 20.25
N ALA A 127 8.13 -20.40 19.89
CA ALA A 127 9.00 -19.93 18.81
C ALA A 127 8.28 -19.85 17.44
N GLU A 128 7.44 -20.83 17.11
CA GLU A 128 6.63 -20.79 15.89
C GLU A 128 5.62 -19.63 15.91
N ASP A 129 4.90 -19.46 17.01
CA ASP A 129 3.92 -18.39 17.18
C ASP A 129 4.61 -17.01 17.05
N HIS A 130 5.81 -16.84 17.61
CA HIS A 130 6.62 -15.61 17.46
C HIS A 130 7.08 -15.36 16.01
N ILE A 131 7.52 -16.39 15.29
CA ILE A 131 7.91 -16.24 13.88
C ILE A 131 6.70 -15.85 13.01
N ILE A 132 5.53 -16.44 13.28
CA ILE A 132 4.28 -16.09 12.59
C ILE A 132 3.94 -14.62 12.83
N LEU A 133 3.95 -14.18 14.10
CA LEU A 133 3.70 -12.78 14.46
C LEU A 133 4.65 -11.81 13.75
N ILE A 134 5.95 -12.12 13.72
CA ILE A 134 6.97 -11.33 13.03
C ILE A 134 6.65 -11.25 11.53
N THR A 135 6.32 -12.39 10.92
CA THR A 135 6.02 -12.47 9.48
C THR A 135 4.79 -11.65 9.13
N GLU A 136 3.72 -11.74 9.93
CA GLU A 136 2.51 -10.93 9.76
C GLU A 136 2.80 -9.43 9.90
N SER A 137 3.65 -9.05 10.86
CA SER A 137 4.07 -7.65 11.02
C SER A 137 4.86 -7.15 9.81
N LEU A 138 5.79 -7.94 9.28
CA LEU A 138 6.56 -7.62 8.06
C LEU A 138 5.62 -7.46 6.85
N ASP A 139 4.67 -8.37 6.66
CA ASP A 139 3.69 -8.31 5.57
C ASP A 139 2.77 -7.07 5.69
N SER A 140 2.35 -6.72 6.91
CA SER A 140 1.58 -5.50 7.15
C SER A 140 2.36 -4.24 6.81
N MET A 141 3.64 -4.14 7.21
CA MET A 141 4.49 -3.00 6.88
C MET A 141 4.72 -2.89 5.38
N ARG A 142 5.02 -4.01 4.71
CA ARG A 142 5.14 -4.06 3.24
C ARG A 142 3.87 -3.54 2.55
N LYS A 143 2.70 -4.01 2.99
CA LYS A 143 1.42 -3.55 2.43
C LYS A 143 1.19 -2.05 2.68
N SER A 144 1.56 -1.56 3.86
CA SER A 144 1.49 -0.13 4.18
C SER A 144 2.36 0.69 3.23
N CYS A 145 3.61 0.27 3.00
CA CYS A 145 4.50 0.93 2.05
C CYS A 145 3.91 0.99 0.63
N THR A 146 3.37 -0.12 0.12
CA THR A 146 2.71 -0.13 -1.20
C THR A 146 1.53 0.85 -1.26
N ASN A 147 0.70 0.89 -0.22
CA ASN A 147 -0.43 1.82 -0.16
C ASN A 147 0.04 3.29 -0.15
N MET A 148 1.15 3.59 0.53
CA MET A 148 1.73 4.94 0.53
C MET A 148 2.29 5.32 -0.83
N ILE A 149 2.94 4.39 -1.55
CA ILE A 149 3.38 4.61 -2.94
C ILE A 149 2.19 4.99 -3.83
N ASP A 150 1.08 4.24 -3.74
CA ASP A 150 -0.14 4.53 -4.50
C ASP A 150 -0.74 5.89 -4.09
N LEU A 151 -0.72 6.23 -2.80
CA LEU A 151 -1.17 7.52 -2.30
C LEU A 151 -0.33 8.67 -2.88
N ILE A 152 1.00 8.54 -2.92
CA ILE A 152 1.90 9.52 -3.51
C ILE A 152 1.51 9.77 -4.97
N PHE A 153 1.39 8.70 -5.78
CA PHE A 153 1.06 8.84 -7.20
C PHE A 153 -0.33 9.44 -7.42
N ASN A 154 -1.32 9.04 -6.63
CA ASN A 154 -2.68 9.61 -6.70
C ASN A 154 -2.69 11.09 -6.33
N THR A 155 -1.92 11.48 -5.31
CA THR A 155 -1.90 12.88 -4.84
C THR A 155 -1.12 13.78 -5.80
N ILE A 156 0.02 13.33 -6.32
CA ILE A 156 0.76 14.04 -7.37
C ILE A 156 -0.12 14.22 -8.61
N SER A 157 -0.83 13.17 -9.02
CA SER A 157 -1.77 13.24 -10.16
C SER A 157 -2.88 14.25 -9.91
N ALA A 158 -3.42 14.31 -8.68
CA ALA A 158 -4.43 15.29 -8.30
C ALA A 158 -3.88 16.74 -8.35
N TYR A 159 -2.67 16.97 -7.84
CA TYR A 159 -2.02 18.29 -7.92
C TYR A 159 -1.69 18.69 -9.36
N GLN A 160 -1.25 17.74 -10.18
CA GLN A 160 -1.01 17.98 -11.60
C GLN A 160 -2.31 18.36 -12.31
N ASN A 161 -3.41 17.66 -12.04
CA ASN A 161 -4.71 17.98 -12.62
C ASN A 161 -5.21 19.38 -12.22
N GLU A 162 -5.03 19.77 -10.95
CA GLU A 162 -5.39 21.12 -10.51
C GLU A 162 -4.46 22.19 -11.13
N SER A 163 -3.16 21.90 -11.26
CA SER A 163 -2.19 22.80 -11.88
C SER A 163 -2.49 23.03 -13.37
N ILE A 164 -2.83 21.96 -14.11
CA ILE A 164 -3.25 22.04 -15.51
C ILE A 164 -4.53 22.88 -15.64
N LYS A 165 -5.48 22.71 -14.73
CA LYS A 165 -6.72 23.48 -14.70
C LYS A 165 -6.47 24.97 -14.43
N GLN A 166 -5.55 25.30 -13.54
CA GLN A 166 -5.14 26.69 -13.28
C GLN A 166 -4.50 27.32 -14.53
N LEU A 167 -3.53 26.63 -15.15
CA LEU A 167 -2.90 27.10 -16.38
C LEU A 167 -3.92 27.27 -17.52
N THR A 168 -4.84 26.32 -17.68
CA THR A 168 -5.89 26.37 -18.70
C THR A 168 -6.84 27.54 -18.48
N PHE A 169 -7.21 27.83 -17.24
CA PHE A 169 -8.04 29.00 -16.92
C PHE A 169 -7.36 30.31 -17.33
N VAL A 170 -6.06 30.44 -17.05
CA VAL A 170 -5.25 31.58 -17.49
C VAL A 170 -5.28 31.68 -19.03
N THR A 171 -5.00 30.58 -19.75
CA THR A 171 -5.02 30.56 -21.22
C THR A 171 -6.39 30.93 -21.80
N ILE A 172 -7.49 30.43 -21.23
CA ILE A 172 -8.86 30.74 -21.69
C ILE A 172 -9.16 32.25 -21.58
N VAL A 173 -8.60 32.94 -20.59
CA VAL A 173 -8.76 34.40 -20.43
C VAL A 173 -7.83 35.15 -21.37
N PHE A 174 -6.54 34.81 -21.40
CA PHE A 174 -5.54 35.59 -22.15
C PHE A 174 -5.57 35.37 -23.66
N LEU A 175 -5.95 34.19 -24.15
CA LEU A 175 -5.99 33.91 -25.58
C LEU A 175 -6.99 34.81 -26.34
N PRO A 176 -8.26 34.95 -25.93
CA PRO A 176 -9.20 35.86 -26.60
C PRO A 176 -8.84 37.34 -26.40
N LEU A 177 -8.35 37.72 -25.22
CA LEU A 177 -7.88 39.10 -24.97
C LEU A 177 -6.64 39.45 -25.82
N GLY A 178 -5.73 38.48 -25.99
CA GLY A 178 -4.57 38.60 -26.86
C GLY A 178 -4.97 38.75 -28.32
N PHE A 179 -5.91 37.91 -28.79
CA PHE A 179 -6.49 38.05 -30.13
C PHE A 179 -7.14 39.42 -30.34
N LEU A 180 -7.91 39.90 -29.35
CA LEU A 180 -8.55 41.21 -29.39
C LEU A 180 -7.52 42.34 -29.55
N THR A 181 -6.45 42.30 -28.75
CA THR A 181 -5.38 43.30 -28.79
C THR A 181 -4.64 43.27 -30.13
N ALA A 182 -4.35 42.08 -30.66
CA ALA A 182 -3.76 41.90 -31.96
C ALA A 182 -4.67 42.44 -33.09
N TYR A 183 -5.97 42.19 -33.01
CA TYR A 183 -6.95 42.69 -33.98
C TYR A 183 -7.02 44.22 -34.02
N PHE A 184 -6.98 44.89 -32.87
CA PHE A 184 -6.95 46.36 -32.80
C PHE A 184 -5.63 46.98 -33.25
N THR A 185 -4.56 46.21 -33.34
CA THR A 185 -3.22 46.71 -33.75
C THR A 185 -3.07 46.78 -35.28
N VAL A 186 -3.96 46.12 -36.05
CA VAL A 186 -3.90 46.14 -37.52
C VAL A 186 -4.25 47.56 -38.02
N PRO A 187 -3.34 48.26 -38.74
CA PRO A 187 -3.60 49.62 -39.18
C PRO A 187 -4.70 49.67 -40.26
N PHE A 188 -5.63 50.61 -40.13
CA PHE A 188 -6.77 50.80 -41.03
C PHE A 188 -6.36 51.60 -42.29
N THR A 189 -5.62 51.00 -43.22
CA THR A 189 -5.07 51.76 -44.36
C THR A 189 -5.94 51.81 -45.63
N ASP A 190 -7.15 51.22 -45.68
CA ASP A 190 -7.95 51.26 -46.92
C ASP A 190 -9.48 51.20 -46.74
N PHE A 191 -10.05 52.03 -45.86
CA PHE A 191 -11.51 52.25 -45.81
C PHE A 191 -11.89 53.52 -46.56
N ALA A 192 -11.72 53.49 -47.88
CA ALA A 192 -12.29 54.47 -48.79
C ALA A 192 -13.81 54.24 -48.94
N ASP A 193 -14.60 54.59 -47.92
CA ASP A 193 -15.89 55.28 -48.09
C ASP A 193 -16.55 55.66 -46.75
N GLU A 194 -17.37 56.70 -46.82
CA GLU A 194 -17.69 57.65 -45.78
C GLU A 194 -18.67 57.20 -44.66
N LYS A 195 -18.51 57.79 -43.47
CA LYS A 195 -19.48 57.98 -42.36
C LYS A 195 -20.08 56.78 -41.62
N HIS A 196 -20.03 55.54 -42.12
CA HIS A 196 -20.55 54.35 -41.41
C HIS A 196 -19.48 53.39 -40.85
N SER A 197 -18.20 53.63 -41.17
CA SER A 197 -17.09 52.69 -40.93
C SER A 197 -16.88 52.30 -39.45
N GLN A 198 -16.91 53.24 -38.51
CA GLN A 198 -16.67 52.92 -37.08
C GLN A 198 -17.82 52.14 -36.43
N LYS A 199 -19.08 52.49 -36.73
CA LYS A 199 -20.24 51.76 -36.21
C LYS A 199 -20.32 50.34 -36.76
N PHE A 200 -19.97 50.16 -38.05
CA PHE A 200 -19.89 48.85 -38.68
C PHE A 200 -18.76 47.99 -38.09
N TYR A 201 -17.59 48.59 -37.84
CA TYR A 201 -16.46 47.93 -37.19
C TYR A 201 -16.80 47.41 -35.78
N TRP A 202 -17.37 48.24 -34.91
CA TRP A 202 -17.82 47.79 -33.58
C TRP A 202 -19.00 46.80 -33.67
N GLY A 203 -19.86 46.95 -34.68
CA GLY A 203 -21.00 46.06 -34.93
C GLY A 203 -20.62 44.63 -35.28
N ILE A 204 -19.46 44.40 -35.91
CA ILE A 204 -18.95 43.04 -36.22
C ILE A 204 -17.96 42.57 -35.14
N THR A 205 -17.12 43.46 -34.63
CA THR A 205 -16.06 43.11 -33.68
C THR A 205 -16.63 42.60 -32.36
N ILE A 206 -17.60 43.31 -31.76
CA ILE A 206 -18.21 42.90 -30.48
C ILE A 206 -18.84 41.50 -30.57
N PRO A 207 -19.74 41.20 -31.52
CA PRO A 207 -20.36 39.88 -31.57
C PRO A 207 -19.35 38.77 -31.91
N VAL A 208 -18.36 39.00 -32.76
CA VAL A 208 -17.31 38.01 -33.04
C VAL A 208 -16.51 37.70 -31.79
N VAL A 209 -16.10 38.72 -31.02
CA VAL A 209 -15.38 38.55 -29.75
C VAL A 209 -16.23 37.81 -28.74
N VAL A 210 -17.51 38.18 -28.60
CA VAL A 210 -18.44 37.50 -27.68
C VAL A 210 -18.64 36.03 -28.08
N VAL A 211 -18.79 35.73 -29.37
CA VAL A 211 -18.93 34.36 -29.87
C VAL A 211 -17.66 33.55 -29.62
N VAL A 212 -16.48 34.10 -29.90
CA VAL A 212 -15.20 33.42 -29.65
C VAL A 212 -15.00 33.17 -28.15
N VAL A 213 -15.24 34.17 -27.31
CA VAL A 213 -15.15 34.03 -25.85
C VAL A 213 -16.14 32.99 -25.33
N LEU A 214 -17.40 33.02 -25.77
CA LEU A 214 -18.40 32.02 -25.38
C LEU A 214 -18.07 30.61 -25.89
N PHE A 215 -17.50 30.49 -27.08
CA PHE A 215 -17.07 29.22 -27.65
C PHE A 215 -15.91 28.61 -26.87
N LEU A 216 -14.87 29.39 -26.55
CA LEU A 216 -13.75 28.93 -25.73
C LEU A 216 -14.17 28.65 -24.28
N ALA A 217 -15.03 29.48 -23.70
CA ALA A 217 -15.53 29.30 -22.34
C ALA A 217 -16.62 28.22 -22.21
N ARG A 218 -17.06 27.59 -23.32
CA ARG A 218 -18.15 26.61 -23.35
C ARG A 218 -17.95 25.47 -22.35
N ASN A 219 -16.71 24.98 -22.19
CA ASN A 219 -16.40 23.91 -21.25
C ASN A 219 -16.53 24.35 -19.78
N ILE A 220 -16.09 25.56 -19.44
CA ILE A 220 -16.25 26.12 -18.08
C ILE A 220 -17.73 26.39 -17.77
N LEU A 221 -18.46 26.93 -18.75
CA LEU A 221 -19.85 27.35 -18.60
C LEU A 221 -20.78 26.15 -18.40
N THR A 222 -20.56 25.07 -19.16
CA THR A 222 -21.31 23.82 -19.00
C THR A 222 -21.04 23.16 -17.65
N TRP A 223 -19.79 23.16 -17.17
CA TRP A 223 -19.46 22.66 -15.83
C TRP A 223 -20.12 23.50 -14.72
N TYR A 224 -20.07 24.82 -14.81
CA TYR A 224 -20.70 25.72 -13.84
C TYR A 224 -22.23 25.58 -13.82
N TYR A 225 -22.84 25.50 -15.00
CA TYR A 225 -24.29 25.32 -15.14
C TYR A 225 -24.76 23.99 -14.53
N ARG A 226 -24.04 22.88 -14.82
CA ARG A 226 -24.33 21.56 -14.21
C ARG A 226 -24.19 21.60 -12.69
N ARG A 227 -23.13 22.24 -12.17
CA ARG A 227 -22.89 22.36 -10.72
C ARG A 227 -23.97 23.20 -10.01
N MET A 228 -24.47 24.26 -10.64
CA MET A 228 -25.59 25.07 -10.13
C MET A 228 -26.90 24.27 -10.08
N VAL A 229 -27.23 23.54 -11.14
CA VAL A 229 -28.48 22.76 -11.23
C VAL A 229 -28.48 21.62 -10.19
N GLN A 230 -27.37 20.91 -10.03
CA GLN A 230 -27.23 19.85 -9.01
C GLN A 230 -27.41 20.39 -7.58
N ARG A 231 -26.85 21.56 -7.28
CA ARG A 231 -27.05 22.22 -5.97
C ARG A 231 -28.51 22.58 -5.72
N ARG A 232 -29.25 23.03 -6.74
CA ARG A 232 -30.68 23.38 -6.61
C ARG A 232 -31.58 22.15 -6.45
N PHE A 233 -31.25 21.02 -7.10
CA PHE A 233 -32.05 19.80 -7.00
C PHE A 233 -31.96 19.14 -5.60
N LEU A 234 -30.77 19.10 -4.99
CA LEU A 234 -30.58 18.50 -3.66
C LEU A 234 -31.30 19.27 -2.54
N VAL A 235 -31.39 20.60 -2.63
CA VAL A 235 -32.11 21.43 -1.65
C VAL A 235 -33.63 21.26 -1.75
N ARG A 236 -34.16 20.95 -2.95
CA ARG A 236 -35.59 20.70 -3.17
C ARG A 236 -36.04 19.35 -2.61
N SER A 237 -35.20 18.31 -2.73
CA SER A 237 -35.50 16.97 -2.20
C SER A 237 -35.58 16.96 -0.66
N ARG A 238 -34.70 17.70 0.03
CA ARG A 238 -34.78 17.84 1.50
C ARG A 238 -36.04 18.57 1.98
N LYS A 239 -36.53 19.56 1.22
CA LYS A 239 -37.77 20.28 1.55
C LYS A 239 -39.04 19.50 1.22
N ALA A 240 -38.98 18.51 0.33
CA ALA A 240 -40.11 17.64 0.02
C ALA A 240 -40.36 16.63 1.16
N ASN A 241 -39.30 16.03 1.70
CA ASN A 241 -39.42 15.08 2.82
C ASN A 241 -39.82 15.76 4.14
N ALA A 242 -39.44 17.02 4.36
CA ALA A 242 -39.81 17.78 5.55
C ALA A 242 -41.26 18.33 5.54
N ARG A 243 -42.03 18.10 4.46
CA ARG A 243 -43.47 18.44 4.38
C ARG A 243 -44.37 17.20 4.37
N SER A 244 -43.78 16.00 4.39
CA SER A 244 -44.48 14.71 4.44
C SER A 244 -44.47 14.07 5.83
N GLU A 245 -43.86 14.71 6.82
CA GLU A 245 -44.05 14.48 8.26
C GLU A 245 -44.93 15.59 8.83
#